data_AF-A0A2D4TRH1-F1
#
_entry.id   AF-A0A2D4TRH1-F1
#
_cell.length_a   1.000
_cell.length_b   1.000
_cell.length_c   1.000
_cell.angle_alpha   90.00
_cell.angle_beta   90.00
_cell.angle_gamma   90.00
#
_symmetry.space_group_name_H-M   'P 1'
#
loop_
_entity.id
_entity.type
_entity.pdbx_description
1 polymer ?
#
loop_
_entity_poly.entity_id
_entity_poly.type
_entity_poly.pdbx_seq_one_letter_code
_entity_poly.pdbx_strand_id
1 'polypeptide(L)'
;MQFKELNEDNYLLFAIKYYENPHAVTREDFEEDLKKIKYVKRLLRRYINNNTLKTHLILNHLTVLFNVFGDAAVPLLFFNLEKDLWSSIKSFLVFLHKLPEFPRSVIDDIVLDQYCLDQLENIDGE
;
A
#
# COMPACT_ATOMS: atom_id res chain seq x y z
N MET A 1 -3.78 -17.70 5.23
CA MET A 1 -2.46 -17.36 4.66
C MET A 1 -1.48 -17.21 5.83
N GLN A 2 -0.56 -18.15 6.05
CA GLN A 2 0.50 -17.98 7.06
C GLN A 2 1.65 -17.22 6.38
N PHE A 3 1.63 -15.89 6.44
CA PHE A 3 2.82 -15.12 6.17
C PHE A 3 3.80 -15.38 7.32
N LYS A 4 4.84 -16.20 7.08
CA LYS A 4 6.10 -15.95 7.77
C LYS A 4 6.50 -14.54 7.37
N GLU A 5 6.61 -13.64 8.35
CA GLU A 5 6.84 -12.20 8.15
C GLU A 5 7.86 -11.93 7.04
N LEU A 6 7.60 -10.91 6.22
CA LEU A 6 8.59 -10.43 5.28
C LEU A 6 9.81 -9.92 6.05
N ASN A 7 10.99 -10.20 5.53
CA ASN A 7 12.28 -9.75 6.05
C ASN A 7 13.19 -9.33 4.89
N GLU A 8 14.35 -8.77 5.21
CA GLU A 8 15.29 -8.26 4.20
C GLU A 8 15.73 -9.36 3.21
N ASP A 9 15.81 -10.61 3.66
CA ASP A 9 16.26 -11.75 2.85
C ASP A 9 15.19 -12.23 1.85
N ASN A 10 13.90 -12.15 2.23
CA ASN A 10 12.80 -12.73 1.44
C ASN A 10 11.97 -11.69 0.67
N TYR A 11 12.06 -10.40 1.03
CA TYR A 11 11.23 -9.34 0.47
C TYR A 11 11.34 -9.24 -1.06
N LEU A 12 12.57 -9.24 -1.58
CA LEU A 12 12.78 -9.07 -3.01
C LEU A 12 12.30 -10.29 -3.81
N LEU A 13 12.59 -11.51 -3.33
CA LEU A 13 12.09 -12.73 -3.96
C LEU A 13 10.56 -12.79 -3.92
N PHE A 14 9.95 -12.36 -2.82
CA PHE A 14 8.52 -12.26 -2.70
C PHE A 14 7.94 -11.28 -3.73
N ALA A 15 8.50 -10.07 -3.83
CA ALA A 15 8.07 -9.08 -4.82
C ALA A 15 8.18 -9.61 -6.26
N ILE A 16 9.30 -10.25 -6.61
CA ILE A 16 9.51 -10.84 -7.95
C ILE A 16 8.48 -11.95 -8.22
N LYS A 17 8.22 -12.83 -7.24
CA LYS A 17 7.29 -13.96 -7.40
C LYS A 17 5.87 -13.52 -7.74
N TYR A 18 5.41 -12.40 -7.20
CA TYR A 18 4.05 -11.90 -7.38
C TYR A 18 3.96 -10.73 -8.37
N TYR A 19 5.06 -10.40 -9.07
CA TYR A 19 5.05 -9.37 -10.09
C TYR A 19 4.46 -9.90 -11.39
N GLU A 20 3.29 -9.39 -11.76
CA GLU A 20 2.60 -9.68 -13.01
C GLU A 20 2.25 -8.36 -13.71
N ASN A 21 3.02 -8.00 -14.73
CA ASN A 21 2.73 -6.83 -15.54
C ASN A 21 2.79 -7.21 -17.03
N PRO A 22 1.64 -7.25 -17.74
CA PRO A 22 1.61 -7.64 -19.16
C PRO A 22 2.31 -6.63 -20.08
N HIS A 23 2.61 -5.43 -19.59
CA HIS A 23 3.26 -4.36 -20.35
C HIS A 23 4.73 -4.14 -19.99
N ALA A 24 5.20 -4.73 -18.89
CA ALA A 24 6.58 -4.61 -18.44
C ALA A 24 7.31 -5.93 -18.61
N VAL A 25 8.36 -5.91 -19.42
CA VAL A 25 9.13 -7.11 -19.78
C VAL A 25 10.55 -7.05 -19.22
N THR A 26 10.90 -5.96 -18.54
CA THR A 26 12.27 -5.70 -18.06
C THR A 26 12.38 -5.59 -16.55
N ARG A 27 13.60 -5.76 -16.05
CA ARG A 27 13.93 -5.52 -14.64
C ARG A 27 13.74 -4.05 -14.23
N GLU A 28 13.98 -3.13 -15.15
CA GLU A 28 13.88 -1.68 -14.89
C GLU A 28 12.43 -1.31 -14.57
N ASP A 29 11.47 -1.83 -15.36
CA ASP A 29 10.04 -1.64 -15.13
C ASP A 29 9.62 -2.14 -13.73
N PHE A 30 10.07 -3.34 -13.36
CA PHE A 30 9.84 -3.89 -12.02
C PHE A 30 10.37 -2.97 -10.92
N GLU A 31 11.59 -2.46 -11.08
CA GLU A 31 12.19 -1.55 -10.10
C GLU A 31 11.44 -0.20 -10.04
N GLU A 32 10.90 0.28 -11.15
CA GLU A 32 10.06 1.48 -11.19
C GLU A 32 8.70 1.32 -10.48
N ASP A 33 8.05 0.18 -10.67
CA ASP A 33 6.82 -0.16 -9.96
C ASP A 33 7.09 -0.33 -8.47
N LEU A 34 8.18 -1.00 -8.10
CA LEU A 34 8.57 -1.16 -6.70
C LEU A 34 8.88 0.18 -6.02
N LYS A 35 9.43 1.16 -6.76
CA LYS A 35 9.66 2.53 -6.24
C LYS A 35 8.35 3.21 -5.82
N LYS A 36 7.18 2.84 -6.35
CA LYS A 36 5.87 3.42 -5.96
C LYS A 36 5.61 3.27 -4.45
N ILE A 37 6.09 2.19 -3.82
CA ILE A 37 6.02 2.02 -2.37
C ILE A 37 6.76 3.16 -1.63
N LYS A 38 7.96 3.53 -2.10
CA LYS A 38 8.72 4.66 -1.53
C LYS A 38 8.00 6.00 -1.73
N TYR A 39 7.31 6.17 -2.87
CA TYR A 39 6.52 7.37 -3.12
C TYR A 39 5.31 7.47 -2.18
N VAL A 40 4.57 6.38 -1.99
CA VAL A 40 3.47 6.29 -1.00
C VAL A 40 3.98 6.66 0.40
N LYS A 41 5.06 6.03 0.84
CA LYS A 41 5.71 6.33 2.12
C LYS A 41 6.00 7.82 2.30
N ARG A 42 6.60 8.45 1.28
CA ARG A 42 6.94 9.88 1.31
C ARG A 42 5.70 10.78 1.41
N LEU A 43 4.62 10.43 0.71
CA LEU A 43 3.36 11.18 0.75
C LEU A 43 2.70 11.07 2.13
N LEU A 44 2.65 9.86 2.71
CA LEU A 44 2.12 9.64 4.06
C LEU A 44 2.96 10.36 5.13
N ARG A 45 4.30 10.33 5.03
CA ARG A 45 5.19 11.10 5.91
C ARG A 45 4.91 12.60 5.84
N ARG A 46 4.72 13.14 4.64
CA ARG A 46 4.36 14.56 4.47
C ARG A 46 2.99 14.88 5.06
N TYR A 47 2.03 13.96 4.92
CA TYR A 47 0.72 14.11 5.53
C TYR A 47 0.82 14.18 7.06
N ILE A 48 1.49 13.24 7.72
CA ILE A 48 1.66 13.25 9.18
C ILE A 48 2.38 14.52 9.66
N ASN A 49 3.38 15.00 8.92
CA ASN A 49 4.16 16.16 9.34
C ASN A 49 3.44 17.50 9.11
N ASN A 50 2.63 17.62 8.05
CA ASN A 50 2.12 18.90 7.57
C ASN A 50 0.59 18.94 7.41
N ASN A 51 -0.13 17.89 7.84
CA ASN A 51 -1.58 17.70 7.67
C ASN A 51 -2.09 17.88 6.23
N THR A 52 -1.22 17.70 5.23
CA THR A 52 -1.59 17.85 3.82
C THR A 52 -1.68 16.48 3.17
N LEU A 53 -2.90 15.95 3.08
CA LEU A 53 -3.15 14.66 2.44
C LEU A 53 -3.26 14.84 0.91
N LYS A 54 -2.55 14.00 0.16
CA LYS A 54 -2.58 13.99 -1.32
C LYS A 54 -3.25 12.72 -1.81
N THR A 55 -4.53 12.57 -1.50
CA THR A 55 -5.38 11.41 -1.77
C THR A 55 -5.20 10.86 -3.19
N HIS A 56 -5.46 11.65 -4.24
CA HIS A 56 -5.34 11.20 -5.64
C HIS A 56 -3.94 10.68 -6.00
N LEU A 57 -2.87 11.32 -5.52
CA LEU A 57 -1.50 10.86 -5.80
C LEU A 57 -1.20 9.53 -5.12
N ILE A 58 -1.67 9.36 -3.88
CA ILE A 58 -1.52 8.09 -3.14
C ILE A 58 -2.34 7.01 -3.85
N LEU A 59 -3.61 7.27 -4.16
CA LEU A 59 -4.48 6.35 -4.90
C LEU A 59 -3.86 5.92 -6.22
N ASN A 60 -3.34 6.85 -7.02
CA ASN A 60 -2.67 6.53 -8.29
C ASN A 60 -1.49 5.57 -8.10
N HIS A 61 -0.65 5.79 -7.09
CA HIS A 61 0.45 4.89 -6.80
C HIS A 61 -0.02 3.51 -6.31
N LEU A 62 -1.07 3.47 -5.48
CA LEU A 62 -1.66 2.22 -5.01
C LEU A 62 -2.29 1.43 -6.15
N THR A 63 -3.05 2.08 -7.04
CA THR A 63 -3.65 1.44 -8.22
C THR A 63 -2.59 0.76 -9.08
N VAL A 64 -1.48 1.43 -9.36
CA VAL A 64 -0.36 0.82 -10.11
C VAL A 64 0.19 -0.39 -9.35
N LEU A 65 0.46 -0.27 -8.04
CA LEU A 65 0.95 -1.37 -7.23
C LEU A 65 0.00 -2.57 -7.23
N PHE A 66 -1.31 -2.35 -7.09
CA PHE A 66 -2.30 -3.42 -7.10
C PHE A 66 -2.48 -4.05 -8.48
N ASN A 67 -2.29 -3.29 -9.56
CA ASN A 67 -2.35 -3.83 -10.90
C ASN A 67 -1.20 -4.79 -11.20
N VAL A 68 -0.01 -4.52 -10.64
CA VAL A 68 1.19 -5.32 -10.94
C VAL A 68 1.55 -6.36 -9.87
N PHE A 69 1.11 -6.18 -8.62
CA PHE A 69 1.40 -7.12 -7.52
C PHE A 69 0.14 -7.81 -6.97
N GLY A 70 -1.05 -7.40 -7.40
CA GLY A 70 -2.31 -7.90 -6.85
C GLY A 70 -2.37 -7.77 -5.33
N ASP A 71 -2.87 -8.80 -4.66
CA ASP A 71 -2.99 -8.85 -3.20
C ASP A 71 -1.63 -8.84 -2.48
N ALA A 72 -0.54 -9.19 -3.18
CA ALA A 72 0.81 -9.13 -2.63
C ALA A 72 1.28 -7.68 -2.38
N ALA A 73 0.61 -6.67 -2.95
CA ALA A 73 0.88 -5.27 -2.64
C ALA A 73 0.68 -4.95 -1.15
N VAL A 74 -0.30 -5.57 -0.47
CA VAL A 74 -0.60 -5.34 0.95
C VAL A 74 0.61 -5.66 1.85
N PRO A 75 1.14 -6.90 1.90
CA PRO A 75 2.30 -7.20 2.71
C PRO A 75 3.55 -6.40 2.30
N LEU A 76 3.74 -6.12 0.99
CA LEU A 76 4.84 -5.28 0.52
C LEU A 76 4.77 -3.86 1.10
N LEU A 77 3.57 -3.26 1.16
CA LEU A 77 3.35 -1.95 1.78
C LEU A 77 3.66 -1.99 3.27
N PHE A 78 3.06 -2.91 4.02
CA PHE A 78 3.25 -3.00 5.47
C PHE A 78 4.69 -3.31 5.88
N PHE A 79 5.44 -4.06 5.07
CA PHE A 79 6.87 -4.30 5.30
C PHE A 79 7.73 -3.04 5.15
N ASN A 80 7.42 -2.17 4.19
CA ASN A 80 8.23 -0.97 3.90
C ASN A 80 7.83 0.27 4.69
N LEU A 81 6.62 0.27 5.25
CA LEU A 81 6.06 1.40 6.01
C LEU A 81 6.29 1.22 7.51
N GLU A 82 6.67 2.30 8.17
CA GLU A 82 6.79 2.36 9.61
C GLU A 82 5.40 2.34 10.29
N LYS A 83 5.35 1.85 11.53
CA LYS A 83 4.10 1.64 12.28
C LYS A 83 3.24 2.90 12.44
N ASP A 84 3.86 4.07 12.49
CA ASP A 84 3.16 5.35 12.56
C ASP A 84 2.40 5.71 11.27
N LEU A 85 2.78 5.12 10.13
CA LEU A 85 2.09 5.28 8.85
C LEU A 85 0.97 4.23 8.62
N TRP A 86 0.90 3.22 9.47
CA TRP A 86 0.01 2.06 9.27
C TRP A 86 -1.47 2.44 9.34
N SER A 87 -1.84 3.37 10.24
CA SER A 87 -3.21 3.85 10.38
C SER A 87 -3.70 4.49 9.08
N SER A 88 -2.90 5.40 8.50
CA SER A 88 -3.25 6.09 7.27
C SER A 88 -3.27 5.14 6.06
N ILE A 89 -2.26 4.29 5.86
CA ILE A 89 -2.30 3.35 4.73
C ILE A 89 -3.46 2.35 4.85
N LYS A 90 -3.81 1.90 6.06
CA LYS A 90 -4.96 1.00 6.27
C LYS A 90 -6.24 1.68 5.81
N SER A 91 -6.44 2.97 6.08
CA SER A 91 -7.60 3.73 5.58
C SER A 91 -7.73 3.67 4.05
N PHE A 92 -6.62 3.87 3.31
CA PHE A 92 -6.64 3.71 1.84
C PHE A 92 -6.98 2.28 1.41
N LEU A 93 -6.44 1.27 2.10
CA LEU A 93 -6.68 -0.14 1.74
C LEU A 93 -8.12 -0.58 2.02
N VAL A 94 -8.73 -0.06 3.09
CA VAL A 94 -10.16 -0.27 3.37
C VAL A 94 -11.02 0.39 2.29
N PHE A 95 -10.74 1.65 1.96
CA PHE A 95 -11.43 2.39 0.91
C PHE A 95 -11.36 1.67 -0.46
N LEU A 96 -10.20 1.10 -0.81
CA LEU A 96 -10.01 0.35 -2.05
C LEU A 96 -10.56 -1.10 -2.02
N HIS A 97 -11.17 -1.53 -0.90
CA HIS A 97 -11.60 -2.91 -0.67
C HIS A 97 -10.48 -3.95 -0.91
N LYS A 98 -9.25 -3.63 -0.46
CA LYS A 98 -8.06 -4.47 -0.64
C LYS A 98 -7.64 -5.26 0.59
N LEU A 99 -8.40 -5.18 1.68
CA LEU A 99 -8.16 -5.99 2.88
C LEU A 99 -9.15 -7.16 2.92
N PRO A 100 -8.67 -8.41 3.14
CA PRO A 100 -9.56 -9.55 3.30
C PRO A 100 -10.30 -9.46 4.64
N GLU A 101 -11.58 -9.83 4.65
CA GLU A 101 -12.36 -9.91 5.90
C GLU A 101 -11.89 -11.06 6.82
N PHE A 102 -11.33 -12.13 6.22
CA PHE A 102 -10.87 -13.32 6.93
C PHE A 102 -9.65 -13.97 6.26
N PRO A 103 -8.76 -14.62 7.04
CA PRO A 103 -8.72 -14.67 8.51
C PRO A 103 -8.23 -13.34 9.10
N ARG A 104 -8.66 -13.04 10.33
CA ARG A 104 -8.15 -11.88 11.09
C ARG A 104 -6.62 -11.92 11.18
N SER A 105 -6.04 -10.75 11.08
CA SER A 105 -4.62 -10.47 11.09
C SER A 105 -4.31 -9.29 12.03
N VAL A 106 -3.03 -9.02 12.27
CA VAL A 106 -2.60 -7.84 13.05
C VAL A 106 -3.06 -6.53 12.40
N ILE A 107 -3.31 -6.54 11.08
CA ILE A 107 -3.80 -5.36 10.36
C ILE A 107 -5.19 -4.96 10.86
N ASP A 108 -6.03 -5.92 11.27
CA ASP A 108 -7.38 -5.66 11.75
C ASP A 108 -7.41 -4.83 13.03
N ASP A 109 -6.41 -4.99 13.90
CA ASP A 109 -6.31 -4.28 15.18
C ASP A 109 -5.77 -2.84 15.04
N ILE A 110 -5.25 -2.47 13.86
CA ILE A 110 -4.75 -1.12 13.60
C ILE A 110 -5.92 -0.15 13.50
N VAL A 111 -5.91 0.92 14.30
CA VAL A 111 -6.96 1.95 14.25
C VAL A 111 -6.90 2.68 12.91
N LEU A 112 -8.05 2.92 12.29
CA LEU A 112 -8.17 3.67 11.05
C LEU A 112 -7.92 5.16 11.29
N ASP A 113 -7.27 5.81 10.33
CA ASP A 113 -7.15 7.26 10.29
C ASP A 113 -8.47 7.81 9.75
N GLN A 114 -9.32 8.32 10.66
CA GLN A 114 -10.66 8.79 10.31
C GLN A 114 -10.61 10.01 9.38
N TYR A 115 -9.70 10.96 9.62
CA TYR A 115 -9.55 12.11 8.73
C TYR A 115 -9.18 11.64 7.32
N CYS A 116 -8.27 10.67 7.21
CA CYS A 116 -7.92 10.10 5.91
C CYS A 116 -9.12 9.44 5.22
N LEU A 117 -9.96 8.70 5.94
CA LEU A 117 -11.18 8.10 5.39
C LEU A 117 -12.18 9.16 4.92
N ASP A 118 -12.45 10.16 5.76
CA ASP A 118 -13.37 11.24 5.41
C ASP A 118 -12.91 11.95 4.13
N GLN A 119 -11.60 12.21 3.99
CA GLN A 119 -11.04 12.81 2.77
C GLN A 119 -11.15 11.90 1.54
N LEU A 120 -11.16 10.58 1.71
CA LEU A 120 -11.33 9.63 0.61
C LEU A 120 -12.79 9.53 0.17
N GLU A 121 -13.72 9.43 1.12
CA GLU A 121 -15.16 9.35 0.83
C GLU A 121 -15.69 10.63 0.16
N ASN A 122 -15.12 11.80 0.49
CA ASN A 122 -15.47 13.05 -0.17
C ASN A 122 -15.07 13.10 -1.67
N ILE A 123 -14.14 12.25 -2.12
CA ILE A 123 -13.72 12.21 -3.53
C ILE A 123 -14.69 11.41 -4.39
N ASP A 124 -15.28 10.35 -3.84
CA ASP A 124 -16.27 9.51 -4.54
C ASP A 124 -17.65 10.18 -4.64
N GLY A 125 -17.86 11.28 -3.91
CA GLY A 125 -19.11 12.05 -3.88
C GLY A 125 -19.22 13.20 -4.88
N GLU A 126 -18.18 13.47 -5.69
CA GLU A 126 -18.19 14.45 -6.80
C GLU A 126 -18.50 13.81 -8.16
#